data_AF-A0A9P0MHS1-F1
#
_entry.id   AF-A0A9P0MHS1-F1
#
_cell.length_a   1.000
_cell.length_b   1.000
_cell.length_c   1.000
_cell.angle_alpha   90.00
_cell.angle_beta   90.00
_cell.angle_gamma   90.00
#
_symmetry.space_group_name_H-M   'P 1'
#
loop_
_entity.id
_entity.type
_entity.pdbx_description
1 polymer ?
#
loop_
_entity_poly.entity_id
_entity_poly.type
_entity_poly.pdbx_seq_one_letter_code
_entity_poly.pdbx_strand_id
1 'polypeptide(L)'
;MLGVLQKPAYDKVTIEITVDKQQENEEKTCNVTYKEHVESARKACREHEEYQYLNHIKKILDNGVKRGDRTGVGTYSIFGAQMRYTLGDETFPLLTTKRVFWRGVVEELLWFIRGSTNAIELREKKVHIWDANSTREFLDSVGLEDREEGDLGPVYGFQWRHFGAEYKGMHTDYTNKGIDQLAHVINTIKTRPTDRRIIMCAWNPLDIPEMALPPCHCLCQFFVADDELSCQLYQRSADMGLGRSI
;
A
#
# COMPACT_ATOMS: atom_id res chain seq x y z
N MET A 1 12.22 28.71 21.22
CA MET A 1 11.47 29.72 20.44
C MET A 1 10.53 28.97 19.51
N LEU A 2 9.33 28.62 20.00
CA LEU A 2 8.32 27.87 19.24
C LEU A 2 7.53 28.86 18.36
N GLY A 3 7.56 28.66 17.04
CA GLY A 3 6.73 29.40 16.09
C GLY A 3 5.34 28.77 16.00
N VAL A 4 4.33 29.50 16.48
CA VAL A 4 2.91 29.16 16.30
C VAL A 4 2.51 29.59 14.89
N LEU A 5 2.16 28.63 14.03
CA LEU A 5 1.55 28.91 12.73
C LEU A 5 0.09 29.36 12.94
N GLN A 6 -0.15 30.64 12.74
CA GLN A 6 -1.48 31.24 12.69
C GLN A 6 -2.19 30.77 11.41
N LYS A 7 -3.35 30.11 11.54
CA LYS A 7 -4.21 29.75 10.40
C LYS A 7 -4.74 31.02 9.72
N PRO A 8 -4.93 31.04 8.38
CA PRO A 8 -5.59 32.15 7.72
C PRO A 8 -7.06 32.22 8.17
N ALA A 9 -7.54 33.45 8.37
CA ALA A 9 -8.94 33.73 8.66
C ALA A 9 -9.81 33.31 7.48
N TYR A 10 -10.76 32.41 7.71
CA TYR A 10 -11.84 32.15 6.76
C TYR A 10 -12.84 33.28 6.88
N ASP A 11 -13.13 33.97 5.77
CA ASP A 11 -14.22 34.94 5.70
C ASP A 11 -15.53 34.20 6.02
N LYS A 12 -16.10 34.52 7.18
CA LYS A 12 -17.45 34.08 7.54
C LYS A 12 -18.42 34.86 6.65
N VAL A 13 -19.02 34.18 5.68
CA VAL A 13 -20.26 34.67 5.07
C VAL A 13 -21.36 34.46 6.11
N THR A 14 -21.70 35.53 6.83
CA THR A 14 -22.83 35.54 7.77
C THR A 14 -24.12 35.70 6.97
N ILE A 15 -24.94 34.65 6.92
CA ILE A 15 -26.32 34.75 6.46
C ILE A 15 -27.17 35.01 7.71
N GLU A 16 -27.69 36.23 7.86
CA GLU A 16 -28.66 36.54 8.91
C GLU A 16 -30.00 35.93 8.52
N ILE A 17 -30.44 34.92 9.28
CA ILE A 17 -31.80 34.37 9.20
C ILE A 17 -32.52 34.81 10.48
N THR A 18 -33.50 35.69 10.34
CA THR A 18 -34.38 36.08 11.45
C THR A 18 -35.34 34.93 11.71
N VAL A 19 -35.12 34.20 12.81
CA VAL A 19 -35.96 33.07 13.21
C VAL A 19 -36.91 33.51 14.33
N ASP A 20 -38.21 33.44 14.05
CA ASP A 20 -39.27 33.56 15.04
C ASP A 20 -39.29 32.32 15.96
N LYS A 21 -39.52 32.53 17.27
CA LYS A 21 -39.24 31.57 18.36
C LYS A 21 -40.15 30.31 18.42
N GLN A 22 -40.18 29.50 17.37
CA GLN A 22 -40.76 28.14 17.40
C GLN A 22 -39.84 27.03 16.83
N GLN A 23 -38.55 27.30 16.63
CA GLN A 23 -37.62 26.39 15.94
C GLN A 23 -36.54 25.79 16.86
N GLU A 24 -36.81 24.67 17.52
CA GLU A 24 -35.72 23.81 18.05
C GLU A 24 -35.68 22.43 17.36
N ASN A 25 -36.81 21.96 16.82
CA ASN A 25 -36.87 20.74 16.01
C ASN A 25 -36.60 21.01 14.51
N GLU A 26 -37.02 22.16 13.99
CA GLU A 26 -36.75 22.54 12.59
C GLU A 26 -35.26 22.85 12.37
N GLU A 27 -34.59 23.47 13.34
CA GLU A 27 -33.16 23.80 13.26
C GLU A 27 -32.27 22.54 13.20
N LYS A 28 -32.58 21.50 13.98
CA LYS A 28 -31.88 20.21 13.92
C LYS A 28 -32.14 19.49 12.59
N THR A 29 -33.38 19.48 12.12
CA THR A 29 -33.76 18.84 10.87
C THR A 29 -33.08 19.55 9.69
N CYS A 30 -33.15 20.88 9.62
CA CYS A 30 -32.56 21.69 8.56
C CYS A 30 -31.02 21.60 8.54
N ASN A 31 -30.35 21.55 9.71
CA ASN A 31 -28.90 21.34 9.81
C ASN A 31 -28.45 19.95 9.33
N VAL A 32 -29.27 18.91 9.56
CA VAL A 32 -29.02 17.55 9.04
C VAL A 32 -29.20 17.55 7.51
N THR A 33 -30.31 18.12 7.02
CA THR A 33 -30.60 18.16 5.57
C THR A 33 -29.55 18.98 4.80
N TYR A 34 -29.07 20.09 5.36
CA TYR A 34 -28.03 20.92 4.75
C TYR A 34 -26.68 20.19 4.70
N LYS A 35 -26.28 19.49 5.76
CA LYS A 35 -25.04 18.68 5.75
C LYS A 35 -25.10 17.57 4.71
N GLU A 36 -26.22 16.86 4.64
CA GLU A 36 -26.45 15.79 3.65
C GLU A 36 -26.41 16.33 2.22
N HIS A 37 -27.01 17.50 1.96
CA HIS A 37 -26.97 18.14 0.63
C HIS A 37 -25.56 18.62 0.27
N VAL A 38 -24.81 19.17 1.22
CA VAL A 38 -23.42 19.59 1.01
C VAL A 38 -22.51 18.39 0.78
N GLU A 39 -22.69 17.28 1.48
CA GLU A 39 -21.94 16.04 1.26
C GLU A 39 -22.29 15.39 -0.08
N SER A 40 -23.56 15.34 -0.44
CA SER A 40 -24.03 14.85 -1.75
C SER A 40 -23.48 15.69 -2.90
N ALA A 41 -23.51 17.03 -2.78
CA ALA A 41 -22.95 17.94 -3.78
C ALA A 41 -21.41 17.83 -3.87
N ARG A 42 -20.72 17.64 -2.74
CA ARG A 42 -19.27 17.37 -2.71
C ARG A 42 -18.92 16.04 -3.36
N LYS A 43 -19.73 15.01 -3.17
CA LYS A 43 -19.56 13.69 -3.81
C LYS A 43 -19.78 13.78 -5.32
N ALA A 44 -20.77 14.55 -5.77
CA ALA A 44 -21.07 14.75 -7.20
C ALA A 44 -19.99 15.56 -7.97
N CYS A 45 -19.23 16.43 -7.29
CA CYS A 45 -18.16 17.23 -7.90
C CYS A 45 -16.74 16.65 -7.72
N ARG A 46 -16.59 15.45 -7.16
CA ARG A 46 -15.26 14.88 -6.88
C ARG A 46 -14.69 14.24 -8.13
N GLU A 47 -13.50 14.69 -8.55
CA GLU A 47 -12.74 13.97 -9.59
C GLU A 47 -12.52 12.51 -9.17
N HIS A 48 -12.68 11.60 -10.12
CA HIS A 48 -12.50 10.16 -9.89
C HIS A 48 -11.09 9.87 -9.33
N GLU A 49 -10.98 9.04 -8.30
CA GLU A 49 -9.70 8.86 -7.59
C GLU A 49 -8.58 8.29 -8.47
N GLU A 50 -8.91 7.58 -9.56
CA GLU A 50 -7.97 7.11 -10.59
C GLU A 50 -7.19 8.24 -11.27
N TYR A 51 -7.70 9.48 -11.28
CA TYR A 51 -6.93 10.63 -11.78
C TYR A 51 -5.64 10.85 -11.00
N GLN A 52 -5.53 10.40 -9.74
CA GLN A 52 -4.27 10.44 -9.00
C GLN A 52 -3.17 9.63 -9.70
N TYR A 53 -3.49 8.44 -10.20
CA TYR A 53 -2.57 7.59 -10.94
C TYR A 53 -2.20 8.23 -12.29
N LEU A 54 -3.20 8.69 -13.05
CA LEU A 54 -2.97 9.32 -14.37
C LEU A 54 -2.16 10.62 -14.25
N ASN A 55 -2.45 11.45 -13.25
CA ASN A 55 -1.74 12.69 -12.99
C ASN A 55 -0.29 12.44 -12.57
N HIS A 56 0.00 11.36 -11.83
CA HIS A 56 1.38 10.98 -11.52
C HIS A 56 2.15 10.52 -12.76
N ILE A 57 1.52 9.73 -13.65
CA ILE A 57 2.14 9.37 -14.94
C ILE A 57 2.44 10.63 -15.74
N LYS A 58 1.45 11.52 -15.90
CA LYS A 58 1.63 12.79 -16.61
C LYS A 58 2.75 13.62 -16.00
N LYS A 59 2.81 13.74 -14.67
CA LYS A 59 3.85 14.47 -13.96
C LYS A 59 5.25 13.90 -14.24
N ILE A 60 5.39 12.57 -14.28
CA ILE A 60 6.66 11.89 -14.58
C ILE A 60 7.08 12.13 -16.04
N LEU A 61 6.14 12.08 -16.98
CA LEU A 61 6.45 12.32 -18.39
C LEU A 61 6.82 13.79 -18.65
N ASP A 62 6.11 14.73 -18.02
CA ASP A 62 6.30 16.16 -18.24
C ASP A 62 7.54 16.70 -17.49
N ASN A 63 7.80 16.22 -16.27
CA ASN A 63 8.79 16.81 -15.36
C ASN A 63 9.81 15.80 -14.79
N GLY A 64 9.74 14.53 -15.17
CA GLY A 64 10.61 13.49 -14.64
C GLY A 64 12.06 13.66 -15.10
N VAL A 65 12.99 13.33 -14.21
CA VAL A 65 14.41 13.30 -14.54
C VAL A 65 14.71 12.00 -15.27
N LYS A 66 15.28 12.12 -16.48
CA LYS A 66 15.79 10.97 -17.23
C LYS A 66 17.01 10.39 -16.51
N ARG A 67 16.99 9.11 -16.19
CA ARG A 67 18.10 8.39 -15.55
C ARG A 67 18.38 7.10 -16.29
N GLY A 68 19.64 6.67 -16.29
CA GLY A 68 19.96 5.27 -16.55
C GLY A 68 19.38 4.38 -15.44
N ASP A 69 19.20 3.11 -15.73
CA ASP A 69 18.72 2.12 -14.75
C ASP A 69 19.49 0.81 -14.90
N ARG A 70 19.29 -0.13 -13.96
CA ARG A 70 19.99 -1.42 -13.95
C ARG A 70 19.67 -2.31 -15.16
N THR A 71 18.58 -2.02 -15.88
CA THR A 71 18.13 -2.81 -17.04
C THR A 71 18.70 -2.30 -18.35
N GLY A 72 19.24 -1.08 -18.39
CA GLY A 72 19.78 -0.45 -19.59
C GLY A 72 18.72 0.22 -20.47
N VAL A 73 17.43 0.12 -20.13
CA VAL A 73 16.32 0.76 -20.87
C VAL A 73 16.26 2.27 -20.60
N GLY A 74 16.64 2.68 -19.39
CA GLY A 74 16.48 4.05 -18.92
C GLY A 74 15.07 4.34 -18.41
N THR A 75 14.96 5.35 -17.54
CA THR A 75 13.71 5.69 -16.83
C THR A 75 13.49 7.20 -16.79
N TYR A 76 12.23 7.62 -16.72
CA TYR A 76 11.85 8.95 -16.23
C TYR A 76 11.37 8.80 -14.80
N SER A 77 11.89 9.63 -13.90
CA SER A 77 11.67 9.43 -12.47
C SER A 77 11.40 10.74 -11.72
N ILE A 78 10.55 10.64 -10.71
CA ILE A 78 10.38 11.65 -9.65
C ILE A 78 10.68 10.99 -8.30
N PHE A 79 11.06 11.77 -7.30
CA PHE A 79 11.33 11.27 -5.96
C PHE A 79 10.23 11.73 -4.99
N GLY A 80 9.49 10.76 -4.45
CA GLY A 80 8.36 11.01 -3.56
C GLY A 80 7.06 11.31 -4.32
N ALA A 81 6.07 10.45 -4.17
CA ALA A 81 4.73 10.65 -4.69
C ALA A 81 3.72 9.90 -3.81
N GLN A 82 2.64 10.57 -3.44
CA GLN A 82 1.58 10.01 -2.60
C GLN A 82 0.29 9.89 -3.39
N MET A 83 -0.43 8.79 -3.19
CA MET A 83 -1.81 8.61 -3.63
C MET A 83 -2.61 8.12 -2.43
N ARG A 84 -3.90 8.46 -2.39
CA ARG A 84 -4.82 8.02 -1.35
C ARG A 84 -6.13 7.60 -2.00
N TYR A 85 -6.53 6.37 -1.74
CA TYR A 85 -7.79 5.82 -2.23
C TYR A 85 -8.74 5.57 -1.07
N THR A 86 -10.03 5.86 -1.27
CA THR A 86 -11.07 5.44 -0.34
C THR A 86 -11.40 3.97 -0.55
N LEU A 87 -11.60 3.25 0.54
CA LEU A 87 -12.15 1.89 0.55
C LEU A 87 -13.58 1.84 1.12
N GLY A 88 -14.14 3.01 1.45
CA GLY A 88 -15.54 3.15 1.87
C GLY A 88 -16.50 3.05 0.70
N ASP A 89 -17.80 3.09 0.98
CA ASP A 89 -18.89 3.07 -0.01
C ASP A 89 -18.76 1.93 -1.04
N GLU A 90 -18.36 0.73 -0.59
CA GLU A 90 -18.17 -0.47 -1.43
C GLU A 90 -17.20 -0.25 -2.62
N THR A 91 -16.31 0.74 -2.52
CA THR A 91 -15.37 1.08 -3.58
C THR A 91 -14.06 0.33 -3.42
N PHE A 92 -13.55 -0.23 -4.50
CA PHE A 92 -12.23 -0.86 -4.55
C PHE A 92 -11.39 -0.22 -5.67
N PRO A 93 -10.19 0.33 -5.39
CA PRO A 93 -9.42 1.14 -6.32
C PRO A 93 -8.65 0.30 -7.36
N LEU A 94 -9.35 -0.61 -8.04
CA LEU A 94 -8.80 -1.31 -9.19
C LEU A 94 -8.86 -0.38 -10.40
N LEU A 95 -7.71 -0.10 -11.01
CA LEU A 95 -7.66 0.78 -12.19
C LEU A 95 -8.59 0.28 -13.30
N THR A 96 -9.26 1.22 -13.96
CA THR A 96 -10.21 0.96 -15.04
C THR A 96 -9.66 1.33 -16.41
N THR A 97 -8.67 2.22 -16.47
CA THR A 97 -8.00 2.65 -17.71
C THR A 97 -7.15 1.56 -18.39
N LYS A 98 -6.85 0.48 -17.67
CA LYS A 98 -6.24 -0.74 -18.20
C LYS A 98 -6.69 -1.95 -17.38
N ARG A 99 -6.72 -3.14 -17.98
CA ARG A 99 -7.06 -4.37 -17.25
C ARG A 99 -5.94 -4.76 -16.29
N VAL A 100 -6.27 -4.91 -15.02
CA VAL A 100 -5.35 -5.39 -13.97
C VAL A 100 -5.46 -6.91 -13.83
N PHE A 101 -4.32 -7.59 -13.61
CA PHE A 101 -4.29 -9.04 -13.39
C PHE A 101 -4.71 -9.41 -11.95
N TRP A 102 -5.98 -9.17 -11.63
CA TRP A 102 -6.54 -9.32 -10.28
C TRP A 102 -6.30 -10.70 -9.64
N ARG A 103 -6.42 -11.79 -10.41
CA ARG A 103 -6.15 -13.14 -9.89
C ARG A 103 -4.72 -13.26 -9.37
N GLY A 104 -3.75 -12.71 -10.08
CA GLY A 104 -2.35 -12.73 -9.66
C GLY A 104 -2.13 -12.00 -8.33
N VAL A 105 -2.74 -10.81 -8.20
CA VAL A 105 -2.69 -9.99 -6.99
C VAL A 105 -3.20 -10.74 -5.77
N VAL A 106 -4.36 -11.38 -5.88
CA VAL A 106 -4.97 -12.12 -4.77
C VAL A 106 -4.14 -13.36 -4.40
N GLU A 107 -3.71 -14.14 -5.39
CA GLU A 107 -2.88 -15.34 -5.14
C GLU A 107 -1.53 -14.99 -4.51
N GLU A 108 -0.90 -13.91 -4.96
CA GLU A 108 0.34 -13.39 -4.39
C GLU A 108 0.14 -12.90 -2.95
N LEU A 109 -0.92 -12.14 -2.68
CA LEU A 109 -1.22 -11.68 -1.32
C LEU A 109 -1.45 -12.87 -0.37
N LEU A 110 -2.19 -13.88 -0.81
CA LEU A 110 -2.39 -15.11 -0.02
C LEU A 110 -1.08 -15.87 0.18
N TRP A 111 -0.20 -15.88 -0.81
CA TRP A 111 1.15 -16.46 -0.72
C TRP A 111 2.02 -15.71 0.30
N PHE A 112 2.01 -14.37 0.30
CA PHE A 112 2.66 -13.56 1.34
C PHE A 112 2.09 -13.84 2.73
N ILE A 113 0.76 -13.90 2.86
CA ILE A 113 0.11 -14.18 4.15
C ILE A 113 0.53 -15.56 4.68
N ARG A 114 0.67 -16.58 3.83
CA ARG A 114 1.17 -17.91 4.24
C ARG A 114 2.63 -17.92 4.70
N GLY A 115 3.40 -16.87 4.39
CA GLY A 115 4.83 -16.84 4.66
C GLY A 115 5.66 -17.66 3.66
N SER A 116 5.08 -18.05 2.53
CA SER A 116 5.78 -18.86 1.52
C SER A 116 6.85 -18.03 0.81
N THR A 117 7.90 -18.73 0.38
CA THR A 117 9.03 -18.21 -0.39
C THR A 117 9.28 -19.03 -1.67
N ASN A 118 8.39 -19.99 -1.94
CA ASN A 118 8.43 -20.87 -3.09
C ASN A 118 7.59 -20.29 -4.25
N ALA A 119 8.25 -19.77 -5.29
CA ALA A 119 7.59 -19.23 -6.47
C ALA A 119 6.84 -20.30 -7.30
N ILE A 120 7.19 -21.58 -7.14
CA ILE A 120 6.55 -22.71 -7.84
C ILE A 120 5.07 -22.81 -7.46
N GLU A 121 4.70 -22.52 -6.21
CA GLU A 121 3.29 -22.48 -5.78
C GLU A 121 2.44 -21.52 -6.62
N LEU A 122 3.01 -20.37 -7.01
CA LEU A 122 2.32 -19.38 -7.85
C LEU A 122 2.27 -19.86 -9.30
N ARG A 123 3.37 -20.43 -9.81
CA ARG A 123 3.47 -20.98 -11.16
C ARG A 123 2.46 -22.10 -11.40
N GLU A 124 2.28 -23.01 -10.45
CA GLU A 124 1.27 -24.09 -10.50
C GLU A 124 -0.17 -23.54 -10.61
N LYS A 125 -0.42 -22.36 -10.03
CA LYS A 125 -1.68 -21.61 -10.15
C LYS A 125 -1.75 -20.71 -11.39
N LYS A 126 -0.80 -20.83 -12.31
CA LYS A 126 -0.67 -20.01 -13.53
C LYS A 126 -0.54 -18.52 -13.20
N VAL A 127 0.26 -18.20 -12.17
CA VAL A 127 0.65 -16.85 -11.76
C VAL A 127 2.18 -16.75 -11.90
N HIS A 128 2.64 -16.06 -12.94
CA HIS A 128 4.04 -16.07 -13.40
C HIS A 128 4.82 -14.79 -13.04
N ILE A 129 4.32 -14.01 -12.09
CA ILE A 129 4.87 -12.69 -11.76
C ILE A 129 6.28 -12.75 -11.13
N TRP A 130 6.66 -13.91 -10.58
CA TRP A 130 7.96 -14.17 -9.95
C TRP A 130 8.89 -15.07 -10.80
N ASP A 131 8.45 -15.55 -11.96
CA ASP A 131 9.20 -16.53 -12.76
C ASP A 131 10.57 -15.97 -13.17
N ALA A 132 10.60 -14.73 -13.68
CA ALA A 132 11.84 -14.09 -14.14
C ALA A 132 12.86 -13.82 -13.01
N ASN A 133 12.42 -13.83 -11.75
CA ASN A 133 13.28 -13.63 -10.58
C ASN A 133 13.62 -14.92 -9.85
N SER A 134 13.12 -16.06 -10.34
CA SER A 134 13.30 -17.36 -9.70
C SER A 134 13.99 -18.39 -10.58
N THR A 135 14.37 -18.04 -11.82
CA THR A 135 15.16 -18.93 -12.69
C THR A 135 16.58 -19.11 -12.17
N ARG A 136 17.21 -20.22 -12.55
CA ARG A 136 18.61 -20.52 -12.21
C ARG A 136 19.55 -19.40 -12.64
N GLU A 137 19.39 -18.90 -13.86
CA GLU A 137 20.23 -17.84 -14.43
C GLU A 137 20.12 -16.54 -13.63
N PHE A 138 18.90 -16.19 -13.20
CA PHE A 138 18.69 -14.98 -12.41
C PHE A 138 19.33 -15.12 -11.03
N LEU A 139 19.08 -16.24 -10.34
CA LEU A 139 19.64 -16.52 -9.01
C LEU A 139 21.18 -16.52 -9.03
N ASP A 140 21.80 -17.11 -10.07
CA ASP A 140 23.25 -17.06 -10.26
C ASP A 140 23.75 -15.63 -10.46
N SER A 141 23.03 -14.84 -11.28
CA SER A 141 23.41 -13.44 -11.56
C SER A 141 23.41 -12.53 -10.33
N VAL A 142 22.67 -12.91 -9.27
CA VAL A 142 22.61 -12.19 -7.99
C VAL A 142 23.43 -12.88 -6.89
N GLY A 143 24.25 -13.88 -7.23
CA GLY A 143 25.20 -14.53 -6.31
C GLY A 143 24.56 -15.59 -5.41
N LEU A 144 23.45 -16.18 -5.83
CA LEU A 144 22.67 -17.14 -5.04
C LEU A 144 22.77 -18.55 -5.64
N GLU A 145 24.00 -18.98 -5.94
CA GLU A 145 24.31 -20.22 -6.67
C GLU A 145 23.78 -21.48 -5.95
N ASP A 146 23.85 -21.50 -4.61
CA ASP A 146 23.40 -22.63 -3.78
C ASP A 146 21.86 -22.72 -3.63
N ARG A 147 21.12 -21.75 -4.19
CA ARG A 147 19.67 -21.66 -4.01
C ARG A 147 18.91 -22.46 -5.07
N GLU A 148 17.95 -23.27 -4.64
CA GLU A 148 17.08 -24.03 -5.54
C GLU A 148 16.28 -23.10 -6.48
N GLU A 149 16.09 -23.50 -7.73
CA GLU A 149 15.24 -22.76 -8.66
C GLU A 149 13.80 -22.66 -8.11
N GLY A 150 13.22 -21.46 -8.12
CA GLY A 150 11.93 -21.20 -7.46
C GLY A 150 12.03 -20.64 -6.05
N ASP A 151 13.16 -20.80 -5.36
CA ASP A 151 13.38 -20.26 -4.01
C ASP A 151 13.76 -18.77 -4.12
N LEU A 152 12.90 -17.90 -3.61
CA LEU A 152 13.12 -16.45 -3.65
C LEU A 152 13.93 -15.92 -2.46
N GLY A 153 14.31 -16.77 -1.52
CA GLY A 153 14.92 -16.40 -0.26
C GLY A 153 13.90 -15.84 0.74
N PRO A 154 14.37 -15.18 1.83
CA PRO A 154 13.54 -14.64 2.89
C PRO A 154 12.79 -13.35 2.47
N VAL A 155 12.02 -13.40 1.39
CA VAL A 155 11.25 -12.26 0.85
C VAL A 155 9.94 -12.04 1.60
N TYR A 156 9.29 -10.89 1.37
CA TYR A 156 7.98 -10.43 1.88
C TYR A 156 7.29 -11.33 2.91
N GLY A 157 6.63 -12.41 2.48
CA GLY A 157 5.84 -13.28 3.35
C GLY A 157 6.66 -13.85 4.51
N PHE A 158 7.89 -14.27 4.25
CA PHE A 158 8.82 -14.71 5.29
C PHE A 158 9.05 -13.59 6.31
N GLN A 159 9.32 -12.37 5.86
CA GLN A 159 9.49 -11.24 6.77
C GLN A 159 8.20 -10.91 7.54
N TRP A 160 7.02 -11.09 6.94
CA TRP A 160 5.74 -10.81 7.61
C TRP A 160 5.44 -11.81 8.73
N ARG A 161 5.82 -13.08 8.57
CA ARG A 161 5.46 -14.17 9.50
C ARG A 161 6.61 -14.63 10.39
N HIS A 162 7.86 -14.41 9.95
CA HIS A 162 9.08 -14.99 10.52
C HIS A 162 10.24 -13.98 10.59
N PHE A 163 9.95 -12.69 10.80
CA PHE A 163 10.99 -11.64 10.80
C PHE A 163 12.15 -11.98 11.75
N GLY A 164 13.38 -11.95 11.24
CA GLY A 164 14.60 -12.25 12.00
C GLY A 164 14.87 -13.73 12.27
N ALA A 165 14.09 -14.66 11.70
CA ALA A 165 14.46 -16.07 11.66
C ALA A 165 15.59 -16.31 10.65
N GLU A 166 16.50 -17.23 10.98
CA GLU A 166 17.52 -17.72 10.04
C GLU A 166 16.85 -18.48 8.89
N TYR A 167 17.07 -18.04 7.65
CA TYR A 167 16.53 -18.69 6.47
C TYR A 167 17.34 -19.95 6.11
N LYS A 168 16.65 -21.05 5.82
CA LYS A 168 17.23 -22.38 5.51
C LYS A 168 16.74 -22.97 4.17
N GLY A 169 15.90 -22.24 3.45
CA GLY A 169 15.30 -22.67 2.18
C GLY A 169 13.77 -22.72 2.21
N MET A 170 13.18 -22.73 1.02
CA MET A 170 11.73 -22.58 0.80
C MET A 170 10.86 -23.74 1.31
N HIS A 171 11.45 -24.91 1.57
CA HIS A 171 10.73 -26.11 2.05
C HIS A 171 10.75 -26.26 3.58
N THR A 172 11.43 -25.37 4.30
CA THR A 172 11.59 -25.46 5.75
C THR A 172 10.33 -24.98 6.48
N ASP A 173 9.92 -25.69 7.54
CA ASP A 173 8.89 -25.21 8.46
C ASP A 173 9.47 -24.18 9.44
N TYR A 174 9.03 -22.93 9.30
CA TYR A 174 9.41 -21.81 10.17
C TYR A 174 8.39 -21.51 11.26
N THR A 175 7.43 -22.42 11.51
CA THR A 175 6.44 -22.25 12.59
C THR A 175 7.12 -21.94 13.92
N ASN A 176 6.65 -20.88 14.59
CA ASN A 176 7.22 -20.34 15.84
C ASN A 176 8.69 -19.87 15.74
N LYS A 177 9.18 -19.55 14.54
CA LYS A 177 10.48 -18.90 14.32
C LYS A 177 10.28 -17.43 13.97
N GLY A 178 11.19 -16.59 14.47
CA GLY A 178 11.16 -15.14 14.24
C GLY A 178 9.96 -14.45 14.89
N ILE A 179 9.61 -13.27 14.36
CA ILE A 179 8.48 -12.46 14.82
C ILE A 179 7.37 -12.51 13.76
N ASP A 180 6.16 -12.95 14.17
CA ASP A 180 4.95 -12.87 13.36
C ASP A 180 4.36 -11.46 13.44
N GLN A 181 4.83 -10.58 12.55
CA GLN A 181 4.41 -9.18 12.48
C GLN A 181 2.92 -9.06 12.12
N LEU A 182 2.43 -9.92 11.22
CA LEU A 182 1.03 -9.90 10.80
C LEU A 182 0.10 -10.23 11.97
N ALA A 183 0.40 -11.28 12.75
CA ALA A 183 -0.35 -11.62 13.94
C ALA A 183 -0.30 -10.49 14.99
N HIS A 184 0.87 -9.88 15.18
CA HIS A 184 1.03 -8.75 16.10
C HIS A 184 0.18 -7.53 15.70
N VAL A 185 0.17 -7.18 14.42
CA VAL A 185 -0.65 -6.10 13.85
C VAL A 185 -2.13 -6.38 14.07
N ILE A 186 -2.62 -7.56 13.70
CA ILE A 186 -4.04 -7.94 13.85
C ILE A 186 -4.45 -7.88 15.32
N ASN A 187 -3.63 -8.44 16.21
CA ASN A 187 -3.91 -8.41 17.65
C ASN A 187 -3.95 -6.98 18.19
N THR A 188 -3.02 -6.11 17.76
CA THR A 188 -2.95 -4.73 18.24
C THR A 188 -4.13 -3.90 17.73
N ILE A 189 -4.55 -4.07 16.47
CA ILE A 189 -5.78 -3.46 15.95
C ILE A 189 -7.00 -3.84 16.81
N LYS A 190 -7.12 -5.11 17.19
CA LYS A 190 -8.27 -5.60 17.98
C LYS A 190 -8.25 -5.17 19.44
N THR A 191 -7.07 -5.05 20.06
CA THR A 191 -6.95 -4.88 21.52
C THR A 191 -6.51 -3.48 21.93
N ARG A 192 -5.76 -2.77 21.07
CA ARG A 192 -5.17 -1.45 21.31
C ARG A 192 -5.17 -0.62 20.01
N PRO A 193 -6.35 -0.31 19.43
CA PRO A 193 -6.47 0.33 18.12
C PRO A 193 -5.82 1.72 18.03
N THR A 194 -5.66 2.42 19.15
CA THR A 194 -5.03 3.75 19.22
C THR A 194 -3.50 3.69 19.32
N ASP A 195 -2.91 2.48 19.31
CA ASP A 195 -1.46 2.31 19.30
C ASP A 195 -0.87 2.92 18.00
N ARG A 196 0.25 3.62 18.14
CA ARG A 196 0.94 4.30 17.02
C ARG A 196 2.02 3.43 16.38
N ARG A 197 2.18 2.18 16.84
CA ARG A 197 3.21 1.22 16.44
C ARG A 197 2.66 0.03 15.67
N ILE A 198 1.45 0.16 15.11
CA ILE A 198 0.83 -0.88 14.28
C ILE A 198 1.49 -0.86 12.90
N ILE A 199 2.65 -1.52 12.81
CA ILE A 199 3.53 -1.49 11.64
C ILE A 199 3.93 -2.93 11.27
N MET A 200 4.04 -3.18 9.96
CA MET A 200 4.63 -4.38 9.38
C MET A 200 5.71 -3.98 8.38
N CYS A 201 6.90 -4.56 8.48
CA CYS A 201 8.05 -4.20 7.65
C CYS A 201 8.66 -5.43 6.96
N ALA A 202 8.82 -5.37 5.64
CA ALA A 202 9.52 -6.39 4.85
C ALA A 202 11.01 -6.07 4.67
N TRP A 203 11.47 -4.86 5.01
CA TRP A 203 12.85 -4.44 4.82
C TRP A 203 13.74 -4.88 6.00
N ASN A 204 14.35 -6.06 5.88
CA ASN A 204 15.36 -6.56 6.82
C ASN A 204 16.77 -6.42 6.23
N PRO A 205 17.62 -5.48 6.73
CA PRO A 205 18.97 -5.29 6.21
C PRO A 205 19.89 -6.52 6.25
N LEU A 206 19.69 -7.42 7.23
CA LEU A 206 20.51 -8.63 7.35
C LEU A 206 20.19 -9.62 6.23
N ASP A 207 18.92 -9.72 5.86
CA ASP A 207 18.44 -10.73 4.92
C ASP A 207 18.42 -10.24 3.47
N ILE A 208 18.56 -8.93 3.22
CA ILE A 208 18.56 -8.36 1.86
C ILE A 208 19.54 -9.05 0.90
N PRO A 209 20.80 -9.34 1.28
CA PRO A 209 21.74 -10.07 0.43
C PRO A 209 21.27 -11.50 0.11
N GLU A 210 20.39 -12.06 0.92
CA GLU A 210 19.84 -13.40 0.73
C GLU A 210 18.53 -13.41 -0.07
N MET A 211 17.96 -12.25 -0.45
CA MET A 211 16.72 -12.19 -1.23
C MET A 211 17.03 -12.20 -2.72
N ALA A 212 16.26 -12.95 -3.52
CA ALA A 212 16.35 -12.89 -4.98
C ALA A 212 16.10 -11.46 -5.49
N LEU A 213 15.14 -10.77 -4.89
CA LEU A 213 14.91 -9.35 -5.14
C LEU A 213 14.52 -8.62 -3.84
N PRO A 214 15.23 -7.54 -3.46
CA PRO A 214 14.88 -6.78 -2.27
C PRO A 214 13.46 -6.18 -2.37
N PRO A 215 12.71 -6.07 -1.27
CA PRO A 215 11.28 -5.78 -1.32
C PRO A 215 10.99 -4.36 -1.80
N CYS A 216 10.10 -4.22 -2.78
CA CYS A 216 9.68 -2.91 -3.31
C CYS A 216 8.70 -2.20 -2.37
N HIS A 217 7.68 -2.91 -1.89
CA HIS A 217 6.76 -2.46 -0.84
C HIS A 217 7.34 -2.84 0.53
N CYS A 218 7.94 -1.86 1.20
CA CYS A 218 8.84 -2.09 2.32
C CYS A 218 8.12 -2.08 3.67
N LEU A 219 7.10 -1.23 3.84
CA LEU A 219 6.48 -0.98 5.15
C LEU A 219 5.01 -0.63 5.00
N CYS A 220 4.17 -1.25 5.82
CA CYS A 220 2.77 -0.89 6.01
C CYS A 220 2.57 -0.36 7.44
N GLN A 221 1.93 0.79 7.57
CA GLN A 221 1.46 1.33 8.85
C GLN A 221 -0.06 1.37 8.86
N PHE A 222 -0.66 0.93 9.96
CA PHE A 222 -2.10 0.93 10.16
C PHE A 222 -2.50 2.01 11.17
N PHE A 223 -3.71 2.55 10.98
CA PHE A 223 -4.28 3.59 11.83
C PHE A 223 -5.78 3.33 11.99
N VAL A 224 -6.28 3.37 13.22
CA VAL A 224 -7.70 3.19 13.53
C VAL A 224 -8.23 4.48 14.15
N ALA A 225 -9.30 5.02 13.56
CA ALA A 225 -10.05 6.15 14.10
C ALA A 225 -11.50 6.07 13.64
N ASP A 226 -12.44 6.52 14.48
CA ASP A 226 -13.87 6.57 14.15
C ASP A 226 -14.42 5.23 13.60
N ASP A 227 -13.97 4.11 14.20
CA ASP A 227 -14.27 2.73 13.78
C ASP A 227 -13.84 2.37 12.34
N GLU A 228 -13.01 3.20 11.71
CA GLU A 228 -12.42 2.96 10.39
C GLU A 228 -10.95 2.55 10.48
N LEU A 229 -10.52 1.68 9.56
CA LEU A 229 -9.13 1.25 9.41
C LEU A 229 -8.49 1.88 8.17
N SER A 230 -7.43 2.64 8.38
CA SER A 230 -6.56 3.15 7.31
C SER A 230 -5.26 2.35 7.24
N CYS A 231 -4.72 2.19 6.02
CA CYS A 231 -3.41 1.60 5.77
C CYS A 231 -2.57 2.52 4.90
N GLN A 232 -1.32 2.76 5.31
CA GLN A 232 -0.31 3.47 4.52
C GLN A 232 0.80 2.49 4.14
N LEU A 233 0.99 2.29 2.83
CA LEU A 233 2.09 1.52 2.29
C LEU A 233 3.20 2.44 1.76
N TYR A 234 4.44 2.19 2.20
CA TYR A 234 5.64 2.80 1.64
C TYR A 234 6.30 1.87 0.62
N GLN A 235 6.43 2.34 -0.62
CA GLN A 235 7.07 1.63 -1.71
C GLN A 235 8.34 2.39 -2.15
N ARG A 236 9.52 1.77 -2.00
CA ARG A 236 10.82 2.40 -2.31
C ARG A 236 11.06 2.58 -3.82
N SER A 237 10.42 1.74 -4.63
CA SER A 237 10.59 1.68 -6.09
C SER A 237 9.27 1.27 -6.73
N ALA A 238 8.73 2.12 -7.60
CA ALA A 238 7.43 1.93 -8.21
C ALA A 238 7.53 2.06 -9.74
N ASP A 239 7.33 0.94 -10.44
CA ASP A 239 7.03 0.94 -11.86
C ASP A 239 5.57 1.38 -12.05
N MET A 240 5.38 2.61 -12.55
CA MET A 240 4.05 3.18 -12.74
C MET A 240 3.26 2.49 -13.87
N GLY A 241 3.93 1.92 -14.87
CA GLY A 241 3.28 1.32 -16.03
C GLY A 241 2.78 -0.10 -15.77
N LEU A 242 3.54 -0.88 -14.99
CA LEU A 242 3.24 -2.29 -14.71
C LEU A 242 2.85 -2.51 -13.24
N GLY A 243 3.75 -2.17 -12.32
CA GLY A 243 3.65 -2.55 -10.91
C GLY A 243 2.65 -1.74 -10.08
N ARG A 244 2.37 -0.49 -10.43
CA ARG A 244 1.51 0.42 -9.64
C ARG A 244 0.10 0.50 -10.20
N SER A 245 -0.60 -0.65 -10.25
CA SER A 245 -1.93 -0.76 -10.83
C SER A 245 -3.06 -0.96 -9.82
N ILE A 246 -2.72 -0.87 -8.53
CA ILE A 246 -3.53 -1.14 -7.33
C ILE A 246 -2.91 -0.37 -6.15
#